data_AF-T2T043-F1
#
_entry.id   AF-T2T043-F1
#
_cell.length_a   1.000
_cell.length_b   1.000
_cell.length_c   1.000
_cell.angle_alpha   90.00
_cell.angle_beta   90.00
_cell.angle_gamma   90.00
#
_symmetry.space_group_name_H-M   'P 1'
#
loop_
_entity.id
_entity.type
_entity.pdbx_description
1 polymer ?
#
loop_
_entity_poly.entity_id
_entity_poly.type
_entity_poly.pdbx_seq_one_letter_code
_entity_poly.pdbx_strand_id
1 'polypeptide(L)'
;MFDADCLKLMFVAGSQDFYHIKGDRTNALLDTLELALQSKITAFQFRQKGDLALQDPVEIKRLALECQKLCKKYGAPFIINDEVRLALELKA
;
A
#
# COMPACT_ATOMS: atom_id res chain seq x y z
N MET A 1 -19.19 -7.28 3.88
CA MET A 1 -19.86 -6.33 2.96
C MET A 1 -18.92 -5.15 2.81
N PHE A 2 -18.66 -4.70 1.59
CA PHE A 2 -17.82 -3.52 1.36
C PHE A 2 -18.49 -2.28 1.95
N ASP A 3 -17.79 -1.55 2.80
CA ASP A 3 -18.29 -0.30 3.39
C ASP A 3 -17.86 0.86 2.49
N ALA A 4 -18.82 1.52 1.83
CA ALA A 4 -18.53 2.65 0.95
C ALA A 4 -17.90 3.83 1.69
N ASP A 5 -18.07 3.94 3.01
CA ASP A 5 -17.45 4.99 3.81
C ASP A 5 -15.92 4.89 3.81
N CYS A 6 -15.36 3.71 3.54
CA CYS A 6 -13.91 3.54 3.41
C CYS A 6 -13.31 4.34 2.22
N LEU A 7 -14.14 4.75 1.25
CA LEU A 7 -13.72 5.52 0.08
C LEU A 7 -13.62 7.03 0.33
N LYS A 8 -14.07 7.54 1.48
CA LYS A 8 -14.10 8.98 1.78
C LYS A 8 -12.73 9.66 1.70
N LEU A 9 -11.68 8.98 2.17
CA LEU A 9 -10.30 9.44 2.11
C LEU A 9 -9.36 8.25 1.88
N MET A 10 -9.32 7.76 0.65
CA MET A 10 -8.47 6.64 0.25
C MET A 10 -7.09 7.12 -0.20
N PHE A 11 -6.05 6.60 0.42
CA PHE A 11 -4.67 6.81 -0.03
C PHE A 11 -4.27 5.72 -1.02
N VAL A 12 -3.78 6.11 -2.20
CA VAL A 12 -3.32 5.18 -3.25
C VAL A 12 -1.84 5.44 -3.49
N ALA A 13 -0.99 4.44 -3.28
CA ALA A 13 0.45 4.59 -3.54
C ALA A 13 1.17 3.25 -3.74
N GLY A 14 2.34 3.32 -4.37
CA GLY A 14 3.37 2.29 -4.38
C GLY A 14 4.76 2.91 -4.32
N SER A 15 5.80 2.07 -4.39
CA SER A 15 7.18 2.56 -4.23
C SER A 15 7.59 3.55 -5.34
N GLN A 16 6.96 3.47 -6.52
CA GLN A 16 7.24 4.35 -7.64
C GLN A 16 6.89 5.82 -7.36
N ASP A 17 5.92 6.08 -6.46
CA ASP A 17 5.44 7.44 -6.18
C ASP A 17 6.47 8.24 -5.34
N PHE A 18 7.47 7.55 -4.78
CA PHE A 18 8.58 8.10 -4.01
C PHE A 18 9.85 8.26 -4.85
N TYR A 19 9.75 8.38 -6.18
CA TYR A 19 10.90 8.50 -7.09
C TYR A 19 11.84 9.69 -6.79
N HIS A 20 11.32 10.73 -6.12
CA HIS A 20 12.07 11.93 -5.75
C HIS A 20 12.94 11.74 -4.50
N ILE A 21 12.73 10.66 -3.74
CA ILE A 21 13.51 10.34 -2.55
C ILE A 21 14.84 9.71 -2.96
N LYS A 22 15.95 10.35 -2.61
CA LYS A 22 17.30 9.79 -2.76
C LYS A 22 17.53 8.77 -1.63
N GLY A 23 17.13 7.51 -1.84
CA GLY A 23 17.30 6.46 -0.85
C GLY A 23 16.29 5.33 -1.01
N ASP A 24 15.95 4.72 0.12
CA ASP A 24 15.02 3.59 0.16
C ASP A 24 13.57 4.06 -0.02
N ARG A 25 13.10 3.98 -1.27
CA ARG A 25 11.73 4.31 -1.67
C ARG A 25 10.68 3.40 -1.02
N THR A 26 11.06 2.19 -0.61
CA THR A 26 10.13 1.26 0.05
C THR A 26 9.87 1.70 1.49
N ASN A 27 10.92 2.08 2.23
CA ASN A 27 10.78 2.67 3.56
C ASN A 27 10.05 4.03 3.50
N ALA A 28 10.34 4.86 2.50
CA ALA A 28 9.62 6.13 2.33
C ALA A 28 8.10 5.93 2.16
N LEU A 29 7.68 4.90 1.42
CA LEU A 29 6.26 4.51 1.33
C LEU A 29 5.71 4.08 2.68
N LEU A 30 6.42 3.23 3.42
CA LEU A 30 5.96 2.71 4.72
C LEU A 30 5.82 3.83 5.76
N ASP A 31 6.80 4.72 5.86
CA ASP A 31 6.78 5.88 6.75
C ASP A 31 5.60 6.82 6.41
N THR A 32 5.40 7.08 5.13
CA THR A 32 4.30 7.94 4.65
C THR A 32 2.94 7.29 4.88
N LEU A 33 2.83 5.97 4.67
CA LEU A 33 1.60 5.23 4.95
C LEU A 33 1.29 5.25 6.45
N GLU A 34 2.27 5.04 7.32
CA GLU A 34 2.05 5.12 8.77
C GLU A 34 1.61 6.53 9.19
N LEU A 35 2.24 7.59 8.66
CA LEU A 35 1.81 8.97 8.91
C LEU A 35 0.38 9.24 8.41
N ALA A 36 0.03 8.73 7.24
CA ALA A 36 -1.32 8.87 6.67
C ALA A 36 -2.37 8.14 7.54
N LEU A 37 -2.05 6.93 8.03
CA LEU A 37 -2.90 6.16 8.93
C LEU A 37 -3.08 6.86 10.29
N GLN A 38 -2.01 7.42 10.87
CA GLN A 38 -2.08 8.27 12.06
C GLN A 38 -2.97 9.51 11.84
N SER A 39 -2.99 10.01 10.61
CA SER A 39 -3.82 11.12 10.17
C SER A 39 -5.24 10.71 9.74
N LYS A 40 -5.63 9.45 9.98
CA LYS A 40 -6.98 8.89 9.78
C LYS A 40 -7.47 8.85 8.34
N ILE A 41 -6.62 8.44 7.39
CA ILE A 41 -7.12 7.92 6.10
C ILE A 41 -8.11 6.76 6.34
N THR A 42 -9.08 6.60 5.44
CA THR A 42 -10.16 5.62 5.61
C THR A 42 -9.90 4.30 4.90
N ALA A 43 -8.94 4.26 3.97
CA ALA A 43 -8.47 3.04 3.30
C ALA A 43 -7.10 3.30 2.64
N PHE A 44 -6.36 2.22 2.39
CA PHE A 44 -5.14 2.24 1.59
C PHE A 44 -5.22 1.26 0.41
N GLN A 45 -4.86 1.71 -0.78
CA GLN A 45 -4.70 0.89 -1.96
C GLN A 45 -3.22 0.83 -2.36
N PHE A 46 -2.63 -0.36 -2.23
CA PHE A 46 -1.29 -0.65 -2.71
C PHE A 46 -1.30 -0.78 -4.23
N ARG A 47 -0.65 0.17 -4.90
CA ARG A 47 -0.56 0.24 -6.36
C ARG A 47 0.89 0.20 -6.79
N GLN A 48 1.35 -0.98 -7.20
CA GLN A 48 2.73 -1.20 -7.64
C GLN A 48 2.77 -1.36 -9.17
N LYS A 49 3.01 -0.27 -9.90
CA LYS A 49 2.87 -0.24 -11.37
C LYS A 49 3.81 0.77 -12.03
N GLY A 50 4.25 0.45 -13.24
CA GLY A 50 5.07 1.32 -14.10
C GLY A 50 6.58 1.07 -13.96
N ASP A 51 7.35 1.71 -14.82
CA ASP A 51 8.80 1.41 -15.00
C ASP A 51 9.65 1.71 -13.76
N LEU A 52 9.17 2.61 -12.89
CA LEU A 52 9.85 2.98 -11.64
C LEU A 52 9.45 2.11 -10.45
N ALA A 53 8.48 1.20 -10.61
CA ALA A 53 8.08 0.26 -9.57
C ALA A 53 9.11 -0.86 -9.39
N LEU A 54 9.12 -1.49 -8.21
CA LEU A 54 9.76 -2.79 -8.02
C LEU A 54 9.25 -3.78 -9.07
N GLN A 55 10.16 -4.59 -9.59
CA GLN A 55 9.88 -5.60 -10.61
C GLN A 55 10.00 -7.02 -10.07
N ASP A 56 10.75 -7.23 -8.97
CA ASP A 56 10.88 -8.53 -8.33
C ASP A 56 9.59 -8.88 -7.54
N PRO A 57 8.87 -9.96 -7.91
CA PRO A 57 7.67 -10.40 -7.19
C PRO A 57 7.90 -10.64 -5.70
N VAL A 58 9.10 -11.07 -5.30
CA VAL A 58 9.43 -11.32 -3.89
C VAL A 58 9.46 -9.99 -3.11
N GLU A 59 10.10 -8.96 -3.66
CA GLU A 59 10.14 -7.63 -3.06
C GLU A 59 8.77 -6.95 -3.05
N ILE A 60 8.00 -7.07 -4.15
CA ILE A 60 6.63 -6.55 -4.24
C ILE A 60 5.76 -7.17 -3.14
N LYS A 61 5.80 -8.51 -2.99
CA LYS A 61 5.03 -9.21 -1.97
C LYS A 61 5.44 -8.82 -0.56
N ARG A 62 6.75 -8.69 -0.31
CA ARG A 62 7.28 -8.23 0.98
C ARG A 62 6.75 -6.83 1.32
N LEU A 63 6.83 -5.89 0.38
CA LEU A 63 6.34 -4.53 0.59
C LEU A 63 4.82 -4.49 0.82
N ALA A 64 4.05 -5.22 0.01
CA ALA A 64 2.60 -5.33 0.18
C ALA A 64 2.22 -5.89 1.57
N LEU A 65 2.96 -6.89 2.06
CA LEU A 65 2.75 -7.47 3.39
C LEU A 65 3.03 -6.45 4.51
N GLU A 66 4.09 -5.64 4.40
CA GLU A 66 4.38 -4.59 5.38
C GLU A 66 3.31 -3.49 5.36
N CYS A 67 2.87 -3.04 4.18
CA CYS A 67 1.74 -2.12 4.06
C CYS A 67 0.47 -2.70 4.69
N GLN A 68 0.17 -3.99 4.46
CA GLN A 68 -0.99 -4.64 5.04
C GLN A 68 -0.90 -4.70 6.57
N LYS A 69 0.27 -5.00 7.14
CA LYS A 69 0.48 -5.00 8.60
C LYS A 69 0.21 -3.63 9.20
N LEU A 70 0.67 -2.55 8.56
CA LEU A 70 0.35 -1.18 8.99
C LEU A 70 -1.16 -0.93 8.92
N CYS A 71 -1.82 -1.24 7.82
CA CYS A 71 -3.28 -1.05 7.70
C CYS A 71 -4.05 -1.82 8.79
N LYS A 72 -3.67 -3.08 9.06
CA LYS A 72 -4.24 -3.90 10.15
C LYS A 72 -4.03 -3.28 11.53
N LYS A 73 -2.84 -2.72 11.80
CA LYS A 73 -2.52 -2.04 13.08
C LYS A 73 -3.45 -0.85 13.34
N TYR A 74 -3.84 -0.12 12.30
CA TYR A 74 -4.68 1.08 12.41
C TYR A 74 -6.16 0.84 12.05
N GLY A 75 -6.55 -0.40 11.71
CA GLY A 75 -7.93 -0.77 11.38
C GLY A 75 -8.42 -0.27 10.02
N ALA A 76 -7.52 0.11 9.11
CA ALA A 76 -7.87 0.58 7.77
C ALA A 76 -7.94 -0.60 6.78
N PRO A 77 -8.91 -0.63 5.85
CA PRO A 77 -8.93 -1.56 4.73
C PRO A 77 -7.67 -1.45 3.87
N PHE A 78 -7.14 -2.61 3.47
CA PHE A 78 -5.98 -2.74 2.60
C PHE A 78 -6.42 -3.36 1.27
N ILE A 79 -6.15 -2.69 0.15
CA ILE A 79 -6.59 -3.10 -1.18
C ILE A 79 -5.38 -3.26 -2.08
N ILE A 80 -5.34 -4.29 -2.93
CA ILE A 80 -4.30 -4.48 -3.94
C ILE A 80 -4.86 -4.10 -5.31
N ASN A 81 -4.14 -3.24 -6.04
CA ASN A 81 -4.50 -2.83 -7.39
C ASN A 81 -4.03 -3.85 -8.44
N ASP A 82 -4.91 -4.24 -9.38
CA ASP A 82 -4.70 -5.08 -10.58
C ASP A 82 -4.13 -6.52 -10.36
N GLU A 83 -3.45 -6.80 -9.25
CA GLU A 83 -2.76 -8.06 -8.97
C GLU A 83 -3.63 -9.05 -8.17
N VAL A 84 -4.60 -9.68 -8.82
CA VAL A 84 -5.57 -10.61 -8.19
C VAL A 84 -4.89 -11.76 -7.45
N ARG A 85 -3.81 -12.33 -7.99
CA ARG A 85 -3.09 -13.44 -7.34
C ARG A 85 -2.49 -13.01 -6.02
N LEU A 86 -1.86 -11.84 -5.98
CA LEU A 86 -1.27 -11.27 -4.77
C LEU A 86 -2.37 -10.94 -3.75
N ALA A 87 -3.52 -10.41 -4.20
CA ALA A 87 -4.66 -10.11 -3.34
C ALA A 87 -5.18 -11.37 -2.63
N LEU A 88 -5.37 -12.46 -3.38
CA LEU A 88 -5.80 -13.76 -2.84
C LEU A 88 -4.76 -14.33 -1.86
N GLU A 89 -3.48 -14.25 -2.19
CA GLU A 89 -2.40 -14.76 -1.35
C GLU A 89 -2.33 -14.03 0.00
N LEU A 90 -2.45 -12.70 -0.02
CA LEU A 90 -2.41 -11.89 1.20
C LEU A 90 -3.76 -11.79 1.91
N LYS A 91 -4.85 -12.32 1.33
CA LYS A 91 -6.24 -12.12 1.80
C LYS A 91 -6.54 -10.64 2.00
N ALA A 92 -6.16 -9.83 1.03
CA ALA A 92 -6.45 -8.41 0.95
C ALA A 92 -7.93 -8.19 0.59
#